data_AF-A0A7X7K070-F1
#
_entry.id   AF-A0A7X7K070-F1
#
_cell.length_a   1.000
_cell.length_b   1.000
_cell.length_c   1.000
_cell.angle_alpha   90.00
_cell.angle_beta   90.00
_cell.angle_gamma   90.00
#
_symmetry.space_group_name_H-M   'P 1'
#
loop_
_entity.id
_entity.type
_entity.pdbx_description
1 polymer ?
#
loop_
_entity_poly.entity_id
_entity_poly.type
_entity_poly.pdbx_seq_one_letter_code
_entity_poly.pdbx_strand_id
1 'polypeptide(L)'
;MAISIHGIYENPAKSPWSFERYQSDLERRMMARLEHDPHVVRWMKRHGITIPWIDGQKHQRRYVPDFLVEYADGRKAVIEVKDPSRVDSNDVQRKRKAAEMWCKQRGMEYMLVTIG
;
A
#
# COMPACT_ATOMS: atom_id res chain seq x y z
N MET A 1 -16.66 -5.60 5.96
CA MET A 1 -16.99 -5.50 4.51
C MET A 1 -16.34 -4.25 3.99
N ALA A 2 -15.24 -4.37 3.24
CA ALA A 2 -14.67 -3.26 2.49
C ALA A 2 -15.68 -2.78 1.45
N ILE A 3 -16.28 -1.61 1.68
CA ILE A 3 -17.19 -0.98 0.73
C ILE A 3 -16.32 -0.43 -0.40
N SER A 4 -16.56 -0.89 -1.62
CA SER A 4 -15.91 -0.35 -2.82
C SER A 4 -16.44 1.06 -3.09
N ILE A 5 -15.74 2.06 -2.55
CA ILE A 5 -16.01 3.47 -2.81
C ILE A 5 -14.89 4.05 -3.65
N HIS A 6 -15.24 4.81 -4.67
CA HIS A 6 -14.26 5.52 -5.49
C HIS A 6 -14.36 7.00 -5.17
N GLY A 7 -13.23 7.67 -5.00
CA GLY A 7 -13.23 9.09 -4.73
C GLY A 7 -11.84 9.72 -4.77
N ILE A 8 -11.80 10.98 -4.39
CA ILE A 8 -10.62 11.82 -4.44
C ILE A 8 -10.28 12.30 -3.03
N TYR A 9 -9.01 12.15 -2.65
CA TYR A 9 -8.41 12.77 -1.48
C TYR A 9 -7.74 14.06 -1.94
N GLU A 10 -8.37 15.19 -1.67
CA GLU A 10 -7.98 16.51 -2.16
C GLU A 10 -6.90 17.15 -1.29
N ASN A 11 -5.99 17.88 -1.94
CA ASN A 11 -4.95 18.72 -1.33
C ASN A 11 -4.12 18.07 -0.20
N PRO A 12 -3.61 16.83 -0.35
CA PRO A 12 -2.66 16.25 0.59
C PRO A 12 -1.37 17.08 0.64
N ALA A 13 -0.88 17.42 1.83
CA ALA A 13 0.37 18.16 1.99
C ALA A 13 1.60 17.25 1.88
N LYS A 14 1.44 15.95 2.19
CA LYS A 14 2.55 14.96 2.16
C LYS A 14 2.59 14.10 0.89
N SER A 15 1.72 14.35 -0.07
CA SER A 15 1.80 13.72 -1.39
C SER A 15 2.39 14.70 -2.41
N PRO A 16 3.14 14.22 -3.43
CA PRO A 16 3.64 15.07 -4.51
C PRO A 16 2.53 15.55 -5.46
N TRP A 17 1.29 15.10 -5.25
CA TRP A 17 0.16 15.41 -6.12
C TRP A 17 -0.88 16.27 -5.40
N SER A 18 -1.54 17.17 -6.12
CA SER A 18 -2.64 17.98 -5.58
C SER A 18 -3.87 17.16 -5.17
N PHE A 19 -3.96 15.90 -5.59
CA PHE A 19 -4.98 14.95 -5.15
C PHE A 19 -4.48 13.51 -5.28
N GLU A 20 -5.12 12.56 -4.58
CA GLU A 20 -4.93 11.12 -4.79
C GLU A 20 -6.27 10.39 -4.91
N ARG A 21 -6.33 9.26 -5.63
CA ARG A 21 -7.58 8.50 -5.83
C ARG A 21 -7.63 7.26 -4.94
N TYR A 22 -8.71 7.10 -4.18
CA TYR A 22 -8.98 5.85 -3.46
C TYR A 22 -10.08 5.03 -4.14
N GLN A 23 -10.02 3.72 -3.97
CA GLN A 23 -10.93 2.71 -4.52
C GLN A 23 -11.62 1.89 -3.43
N SER A 24 -11.28 2.18 -2.16
CA SER A 24 -11.93 1.61 -0.99
C SER A 24 -11.90 2.61 0.17
N ASP A 25 -12.80 2.42 1.13
CA ASP A 25 -12.78 3.24 2.36
C ASP A 25 -11.53 2.98 3.21
N LEU A 26 -10.99 1.75 3.15
CA LEU A 26 -9.73 1.39 3.80
C LEU A 26 -8.57 2.24 3.29
N GLU A 27 -8.45 2.40 1.97
CA GLU A 27 -7.43 3.28 1.38
C GLU A 27 -7.65 4.74 1.78
N ARG A 28 -8.89 5.23 1.76
CA ARG A 28 -9.21 6.60 2.20
C ARG A 28 -8.78 6.84 3.65
N ARG A 29 -9.06 5.90 4.55
CA ARG A 29 -8.64 5.96 5.96
C ARG A 29 -7.11 5.88 6.09
N MET A 30 -6.45 5.06 5.28
CA MET A 30 -4.98 4.99 5.27
C MET A 30 -4.35 6.30 4.79
N MET A 31 -4.88 6.91 3.74
CA MET A 31 -4.43 8.24 3.27
C MET A 31 -4.53 9.27 4.39
N ALA A 32 -5.68 9.33 5.08
CA ALA A 32 -5.84 10.22 6.22
C ALA A 32 -4.83 9.91 7.33
N ARG A 33 -4.59 8.64 7.65
CA ARG A 33 -3.60 8.25 8.67
C ARG A 33 -2.18 8.70 8.29
N LEU A 34 -1.75 8.45 7.06
CA LEU A 34 -0.43 8.85 6.56
C LEU A 34 -0.28 10.37 6.53
N GLU A 35 -1.34 11.09 6.16
CA GLU A 35 -1.35 12.54 6.14
C GLU A 35 -1.16 13.13 7.54
N HIS A 36 -1.74 12.53 8.58
CA HIS A 36 -1.65 13.03 9.95
C HIS A 36 -0.46 12.48 10.76
N ASP A 37 0.21 11.41 10.30
CA ASP A 37 1.33 10.81 11.04
C ASP A 37 2.56 11.74 11.03
N PRO A 38 3.04 12.23 12.19
CA PRO A 38 4.16 13.16 12.26
C PRO A 38 5.49 12.55 11.81
N HIS A 39 5.62 11.21 11.77
CA HIS A 39 6.83 10.55 11.31
C HIS A 39 6.86 10.36 9.79
N VAL A 40 5.72 10.52 9.11
CA VAL A 40 5.63 10.44 7.65
C VAL A 40 5.96 11.79 7.06
N VAL A 41 6.96 11.83 6.17
CA VAL A 41 7.34 13.04 5.43
C VAL A 41 6.77 13.04 4.01
N ARG A 42 6.58 11.85 3.42
CA ARG A 42 6.01 11.72 2.08
C ARG A 42 5.25 10.40 1.95
N TRP A 43 4.13 10.43 1.24
CA TRP A 43 3.44 9.23 0.81
C TRP A 43 2.88 9.39 -0.60
N MET A 44 2.69 8.27 -1.29
CA MET A 44 2.16 8.25 -2.65
C MET A 44 1.33 7.00 -2.85
N LYS A 45 0.19 7.15 -3.52
CA LYS A 45 -0.52 6.01 -4.11
C LYS A 45 -0.06 5.78 -5.55
N ARG A 46 0.22 6.86 -6.27
CA ARG A 46 0.75 6.83 -7.65
C ARG A 46 2.28 6.76 -7.65
N HIS A 47 2.83 5.68 -7.10
CA HIS A 47 4.27 5.49 -6.93
C HIS A 47 4.94 4.68 -8.06
N GLY A 48 4.18 4.06 -8.97
CA GLY A 48 4.72 3.32 -10.13
C GLY A 48 5.41 1.99 -9.81
N ILE A 49 5.36 1.52 -8.56
CA ILE A 49 5.95 0.23 -8.16
C ILE A 49 5.06 -0.89 -8.67
N THR A 50 5.67 -1.87 -9.33
CA THR A 50 5.00 -3.10 -9.75
C THR A 50 5.87 -4.28 -9.36
N ILE A 51 5.29 -5.23 -8.64
CA ILE A 51 6.03 -6.34 -8.05
C ILE A 51 5.58 -7.64 -8.72
N PRO A 52 6.52 -8.42 -9.27
CA PRO A 52 6.21 -9.72 -9.86
C PRO A 52 5.88 -10.74 -8.77
N TRP A 53 4.89 -11.60 -9.03
CA TRP A 53 4.53 -12.70 -8.15
C TRP A 53 3.99 -13.88 -8.96
N ILE A 54 3.92 -15.06 -8.34
CA ILE A 54 3.40 -16.29 -8.98
C ILE A 54 2.05 -16.64 -8.35
N ASP A 55 1.02 -16.80 -9.19
CA ASP A 55 -0.33 -17.16 -8.73
C ASP A 55 -0.46 -18.66 -8.40
N GLY A 56 -1.63 -19.07 -7.89
CA GLY A 56 -1.90 -20.46 -7.54
C GLY A 56 -1.82 -21.44 -8.74
N GLN A 57 -1.90 -20.94 -9.98
CA GLN A 57 -1.80 -21.70 -11.22
C GLN A 57 -0.38 -21.67 -11.81
N LYS A 58 0.60 -21.14 -11.08
CA LYS A 58 2.00 -20.96 -11.50
C LYS A 58 2.20 -19.96 -12.65
N HIS A 59 1.24 -19.06 -12.89
CA HIS A 59 1.44 -17.98 -13.86
C HIS A 59 2.16 -16.80 -13.22
N GLN A 60 3.07 -16.19 -13.98
CA GLN A 60 3.70 -14.94 -13.59
C GLN A 60 2.70 -13.79 -13.72
N ARG A 61 2.49 -13.07 -12.61
CA ARG A 61 1.60 -11.93 -12.49
C ARG A 61 2.37 -10.72 -11.98
N ARG A 62 1.72 -9.56 -12.06
CA ARG A 62 2.19 -8.30 -11.51
C ARG A 62 1.14 -7.79 -10.53
N TYR A 63 1.57 -7.23 -9.41
CA TYR A 63 0.68 -6.50 -8.52
C TYR A 63 1.26 -5.12 -8.22
N VAL A 64 0.37 -4.15 -8.01
CA VAL A 64 0.69 -2.78 -7.61
C VAL A 64 0.25 -2.65 -6.16
N PRO A 65 1.16 -2.44 -5.19
CA PRO A 65 0.79 -2.18 -3.80
C PRO A 65 0.06 -0.84 -3.67
N ASP A 66 -0.57 -0.59 -2.52
CA ASP A 66 -1.38 0.61 -2.34
C ASP A 66 -0.54 1.88 -2.13
N PHE A 67 0.49 1.83 -1.28
CA PHE A 67 1.25 3.03 -0.92
C PHE A 67 2.76 2.81 -0.91
N LEU A 68 3.49 3.87 -1.29
CA LEU A 68 4.88 4.09 -0.95
C LEU A 68 4.96 5.19 0.10
N VAL A 69 5.68 4.96 1.19
CA VAL A 69 5.82 5.89 2.31
C VAL A 69 7.29 6.11 2.62
N GLU A 70 7.65 7.36 2.88
CA GLU A 70 8.98 7.78 3.35
C GLU A 70 8.83 8.43 4.72
N TYR A 71 9.65 7.98 5.66
CA TYR A 71 9.66 8.43 7.06
C TYR A 71 10.79 9.42 7.32
N ALA A 72 10.63 10.23 8.37
CA ALA A 72 11.61 11.24 8.78
C ALA A 72 12.98 10.66 9.16
N ASP A 73 13.02 9.40 9.59
CA ASP A 73 14.27 8.67 9.92
C ASP A 73 14.95 8.03 8.69
N GLY A 74 14.45 8.31 7.48
CA GLY A 74 14.99 7.82 6.22
C GLY A 74 14.46 6.44 5.80
N ARG A 75 13.66 5.76 6.64
CA ARG A 75 13.03 4.49 6.26
C ARG A 75 12.02 4.69 5.13
N LYS A 76 11.90 3.66 4.29
CA LYS A 76 10.89 3.59 3.24
C LYS A 76 10.08 2.31 3.39
N ALA A 77 8.76 2.44 3.29
CA ALA A 77 7.85 1.31 3.37
C ALA A 77 6.92 1.25 2.15
N VAL A 78 6.67 0.04 1.68
CA VAL A 78 5.54 -0.30 0.81
C VAL A 78 4.41 -0.81 1.69
N ILE A 79 3.23 -0.21 1.59
CA ILE A 79 2.07 -0.58 2.40
C ILE A 79 0.97 -1.13 1.48
N GLU A 80 0.43 -2.28 1.85
CA GLU A 80 -0.81 -2.85 1.32
C GLU A 80 -1.86 -2.80 2.44
N VAL A 81 -3.07 -2.31 2.14
CA VAL A 81 -4.17 -2.25 3.10
C VAL A 81 -5.17 -3.36 2.80
N LYS A 82 -5.54 -4.13 3.83
CA LYS A 82 -6.52 -5.22 3.69
C LYS A 82 -7.58 -5.21 4.78
N ASP A 83 -8.77 -5.68 4.39
CA ASP A 83 -9.79 -6.09 5.37
C ASP A 83 -9.24 -7.30 6.15
N PRO A 84 -9.31 -7.30 7.50
CA PRO A 84 -8.83 -8.41 8.33
C PRO A 84 -9.32 -9.77 7.86
N SER A 85 -10.57 -9.86 7.39
CA SER A 85 -11.17 -11.12 6.93
C SER A 85 -10.53 -11.70 5.66
N ARG A 86 -9.68 -10.93 4.96
CA ARG A 86 -9.06 -11.32 3.68
C ARG A 86 -7.56 -11.56 3.76
N VAL A 87 -6.95 -11.26 4.91
CA VAL A 87 -5.49 -11.37 5.11
C VAL A 87 -4.97 -12.78 4.87
N ASP A 88 -5.75 -13.80 5.26
CA ASP A 88 -5.32 -15.21 5.18
C ASP A 88 -5.64 -15.90 3.86
N SER A 89 -6.15 -15.16 2.87
CA SER A 89 -6.35 -15.74 1.54
C SER A 89 -5.02 -16.10 0.88
N ASN A 90 -4.97 -17.26 0.22
CA ASN A 90 -3.75 -17.79 -0.38
C ASN A 90 -3.04 -16.78 -1.32
N ASP A 91 -3.80 -16.01 -2.09
CA ASP A 91 -3.24 -15.01 -3.00
C ASP A 91 -2.67 -13.78 -2.27
N VAL A 92 -3.30 -13.36 -1.16
CA VAL A 92 -2.73 -12.28 -0.32
C VAL A 92 -1.41 -12.75 0.29
N GLN A 93 -1.34 -13.98 0.76
CA GLN A 93 -0.10 -14.55 1.32
C GLN A 93 1.01 -14.68 0.26
N ARG A 94 0.68 -15.11 -0.96
CA ARG A 94 1.65 -15.16 -2.08
C ARG A 94 2.18 -13.78 -2.46
N LYS A 95 1.27 -12.80 -2.60
CA LYS A 95 1.65 -11.41 -2.89
C LYS A 95 2.51 -10.82 -1.78
N ARG A 96 2.11 -11.01 -0.51
CA ARG A 96 2.88 -10.59 0.67
C ARG A 96 4.30 -11.14 0.65
N LYS A 97 4.47 -12.45 0.43
CA LYS A 97 5.80 -13.06 0.36
C LYS A 97 6.66 -12.45 -0.76
N ALA A 98 6.08 -12.25 -1.94
CA ALA A 98 6.79 -11.60 -3.05
C ALA A 98 7.15 -10.14 -2.71
N ALA A 99 6.26 -9.43 -2.04
CA ALA A 99 6.44 -8.05 -1.58
C ALA A 99 7.61 -7.90 -0.60
N GLU A 100 7.62 -8.74 0.43
CA GLU A 100 8.63 -8.73 1.47
C GLU A 100 10.02 -8.98 0.87
N MET A 101 10.13 -9.95 -0.03
CA MET A 101 11.38 -10.22 -0.75
C MET A 101 11.80 -9.05 -1.63
N TRP A 102 10.86 -8.47 -2.38
CA TRP A 102 11.13 -7.35 -3.30
C TRP A 102 11.58 -6.09 -2.54
N CYS A 103 10.94 -5.79 -1.42
CA CYS A 103 11.27 -4.64 -0.56
C CYS A 103 12.61 -4.85 0.14
N LYS A 104 12.86 -6.04 0.69
CA LYS A 104 14.12 -6.38 1.36
C LYS A 104 15.33 -6.18 0.44
N GLN A 105 15.24 -6.59 -0.82
CA GLN A 105 16.32 -6.39 -1.81
C GLN A 105 16.61 -4.91 -2.12
N ARG A 106 15.72 -4.00 -1.73
CA ARG A 106 15.80 -2.55 -1.99
C ARG A 106 16.00 -1.73 -0.72
N GLY A 107 16.26 -2.38 0.42
CA GLY A 107 16.36 -1.69 1.72
C GLY A 107 15.05 -1.02 2.15
N MET A 108 13.91 -1.58 1.73
CA MET A 108 12.57 -1.09 2.08
C MET A 108 11.85 -2.09 2.96
N GLU A 109 10.92 -1.60 3.77
CA GLU A 109 9.98 -2.42 4.53
C GLU A 109 8.74 -2.72 3.70
N TYR A 110 8.11 -3.87 3.95
CA TYR A 110 6.76 -4.16 3.48
C TYR A 110 5.82 -4.30 4.67
N MET A 111 4.67 -3.65 4.62
CA MET A 111 3.66 -3.74 5.67
C MET A 111 2.30 -4.11 5.08
N LEU A 112 1.71 -5.19 5.60
CA LEU A 112 0.30 -5.50 5.37
C LEU A 112 -0.50 -4.95 6.55
N VAL A 113 -1.26 -3.89 6.31
CA VAL A 113 -1.97 -3.16 7.35
C VAL A 113 -3.46 -3.47 7.30
N THR A 114 -4.05 -3.72 8.47
CA THR A 114 -5.49 -3.76 8.65
C THR A 114 -5.93 -2.46 9.34
N ILE A 115 -7.03 -1.87 8.86
CA ILE A 115 -7.61 -0.67 9.48
C ILE A 115 -9.02 -1.03 9.94
N GLY A 116 -9.18 -1.16 11.26
CA GLY A 116 -10.47 -1.28 11.94
C GLY A 116 -11.37 -0.09 11.69
#